data_AF-A0A401Q9A7-F1
#
_entry.id   AF-A0A401Q9A7-F1
#
_cell.length_a   1.000
_cell.length_b   1.000
_cell.length_c   1.000
_cell.angle_alpha   90.00
_cell.angle_beta   90.00
_cell.angle_gamma   90.00
#
_symmetry.space_group_name_H-M   'P 1'
#
loop_
_entity.id
_entity.type
_entity.pdbx_description
1 polymer ?
#
loop_
_entity_poly.entity_id
_entity_poly.type
_entity_poly.pdbx_seq_one_letter_code
_entity_poly.pdbx_strand_id
1 'polypeptide(L)'
;MLSDEPAPKAGEEIQCHALNGKAESLRVTAARVEALHRVYYQHGRLSQSLCTTSEIKRHALNSLNNLHPKHKHLQNPVPYQVAMSLKLRDLLNDLTKESKTIAHSPE
;
A
#
# COMPACT_ATOMS: atom_id res chain seq x y z
N MET A 1 3.87 -4.59 0.40
CA MET A 1 4.33 -5.88 0.94
C MET A 1 4.29 -6.89 -0.19
N LEU A 2 5.20 -7.84 -0.19
CA LEU A 2 5.18 -8.99 -1.09
C LEU A 2 4.03 -9.92 -0.73
N SER A 3 3.56 -10.68 -1.73
CA SER A 3 2.41 -11.57 -1.56
C SER A 3 2.65 -12.74 -0.61
N ASP A 4 3.92 -13.10 -0.38
CA ASP A 4 4.33 -14.15 0.55
C ASP A 4 4.62 -13.65 1.97
N GLU A 5 4.55 -12.33 2.20
CA GLU A 5 4.66 -11.77 3.55
C GLU A 5 3.37 -11.99 4.34
N PRO A 6 3.48 -12.27 5.66
CA PRO A 6 2.31 -12.35 6.52
C PRO A 6 1.59 -11.00 6.56
N ALA A 7 0.26 -11.04 6.54
CA ALA A 7 -0.55 -9.84 6.67
C ALA A 7 -0.33 -9.18 8.04
N PRO A 8 -0.22 -7.85 8.12
CA PRO A 8 -0.08 -7.15 9.38
C PRO A 8 -1.35 -7.30 10.23
N LYS A 9 -1.21 -7.18 11.55
CA LYS A 9 -2.33 -7.30 12.49
C LYS A 9 -2.52 -6.01 13.27
N ALA A 10 -3.77 -5.73 13.63
CA ALA A 10 -4.08 -4.59 14.48
C ALA A 10 -3.45 -4.78 15.88
N GLY A 11 -2.89 -3.70 16.41
CA GLY A 11 -2.20 -3.71 17.71
C GLY A 11 -0.77 -4.27 17.67
N GLU A 12 -0.33 -4.86 16.56
CA GLU A 12 1.06 -5.27 16.37
C GLU A 12 1.87 -4.15 15.71
N GLU A 13 3.10 -3.96 16.16
CA GLU A 13 4.00 -2.97 15.58
C GLU A 13 4.63 -3.54 14.30
N ILE A 14 4.68 -2.72 13.25
CA ILE A 14 5.34 -3.03 11.99
C ILE A 14 6.43 -2.02 11.69
N GLN A 15 7.55 -2.50 11.16
CA GLN A 15 8.60 -1.65 10.62
C GLN A 15 8.44 -1.53 9.10
N CYS A 16 8.46 -0.30 8.59
CA CYS A 16 8.29 -0.01 7.17
C CYS A 16 9.20 1.14 6.71
N HIS A 17 9.42 1.23 5.40
CA HIS A 17 10.20 2.29 4.75
C HIS A 17 9.24 3.26 4.07
N ALA A 18 9.30 4.54 4.44
CA ALA A 18 8.48 5.59 3.85
C ALA A 18 8.84 5.79 2.37
N LEU A 19 7.85 5.92 1.50
CA LEU A 19 8.05 6.25 0.08
C LEU A 19 7.97 7.76 -0.19
N ASN A 20 7.39 8.51 0.74
CA ASN A 20 7.36 9.96 0.73
C ASN A 20 7.98 10.51 2.03
N GLY A 21 8.81 11.55 1.91
CA GLY A 21 9.46 12.23 3.03
C GLY A 21 10.96 11.90 3.23
N LYS A 22 11.57 12.49 4.27
CA LYS A 22 13.01 12.35 4.61
C LYS A 22 13.32 11.20 5.58
N ALA A 23 12.32 10.52 6.13
CA ALA A 23 12.51 9.48 7.15
C ALA A 23 12.47 8.08 6.51
N GLU A 24 13.63 7.44 6.38
CA GLU A 24 13.79 6.14 5.71
C GLU A 24 13.29 4.93 6.54
N SER A 25 12.91 5.08 7.80
CA SER A 25 12.34 3.96 8.56
C SER A 25 11.29 4.45 9.54
N LEU A 26 10.13 3.79 9.52
CA LEU A 26 8.98 4.07 10.35
C LEU A 26 8.64 2.82 11.18
N ARG A 27 8.17 3.04 12.41
CA ARG A 27 7.53 2.02 13.25
C ARG A 27 6.08 2.44 13.46
N VAL A 28 5.15 1.57 13.13
CA VAL A 28 3.71 1.87 13.15
C VAL A 28 2.97 0.78 13.89
N THR A 29 2.16 1.16 14.87
CA THR A 29 1.18 0.27 15.50
C THR A 29 -0.21 0.71 15.09
N ALA A 30 -0.83 -0.04 14.18
CA ALA A 30 -2.12 0.32 13.63
C ALA A 30 -3.27 -0.16 14.53
N ALA A 31 -4.20 0.73 14.87
CA ALA A 31 -5.44 0.35 15.58
C ALA A 31 -6.36 -0.54 14.74
N ARG A 32 -6.28 -0.44 13.40
CA ARG A 32 -7.03 -1.27 12.45
C ARG A 32 -6.18 -1.53 11.22
N VAL A 33 -6.31 -2.73 10.66
CA VAL A 33 -5.68 -3.14 9.41
C VAL A 33 -6.76 -3.59 8.44
N GLU A 34 -6.66 -3.15 7.18
CA GLU A 34 -7.59 -3.53 6.11
C GLU A 34 -6.80 -3.97 4.86
N ALA A 35 -7.17 -5.12 4.29
CA ALA A 35 -6.67 -5.54 3.00
C ALA A 35 -7.40 -4.79 1.88
N LEU A 36 -6.65 -4.01 1.10
CA LEU A 36 -7.22 -3.16 0.04
C LEU A 36 -7.46 -3.92 -1.28
N HIS A 37 -6.61 -4.90 -1.61
CA HIS A 37 -6.74 -5.68 -2.83
C HIS A 37 -7.76 -6.81 -2.65
N ARG A 38 -8.71 -6.93 -3.59
CA ARG A 38 -9.72 -8.00 -3.64
C ARG A 38 -9.74 -8.64 -5.02
N VAL A 39 -9.79 -9.96 -5.08
CA VAL A 39 -9.84 -10.71 -6.35
C VAL A 39 -11.30 -10.91 -6.75
N TYR A 40 -11.72 -10.29 -7.86
CA TYR A 40 -13.06 -10.45 -8.44
C TYR A 40 -13.11 -11.45 -9.60
N TYR A 41 -11.96 -11.75 -10.21
CA TYR A 41 -11.87 -12.62 -11.36
C TYR A 41 -10.65 -13.53 -11.23
N GLN A 42 -10.85 -14.84 -11.37
CA GLN A 42 -9.80 -15.83 -11.29
C GLN A 42 -10.19 -17.08 -12.08
N HIS A 43 -9.22 -17.71 -12.75
CA HIS A 43 -9.44 -18.96 -13.52
C HIS A 43 -10.60 -18.86 -14.53
N GLY A 44 -10.70 -17.74 -15.24
CA GLY A 44 -11.72 -17.55 -16.26
C GLY A 44 -13.12 -17.21 -15.73
N ARG A 45 -13.31 -17.08 -14.41
CA ARG A 45 -14.62 -16.93 -13.77
C ARG A 45 -14.61 -15.80 -12.74
N LEU A 46 -15.80 -15.25 -12.48
CA LEU A 46 -16.00 -14.35 -11.34
C LEU A 46 -15.88 -15.14 -10.04
N SER A 47 -15.03 -14.67 -9.12
CA SER A 47 -14.81 -15.29 -7.80
C SER A 47 -15.79 -14.77 -6.74
N GLN A 48 -16.48 -13.66 -7.00
CA GLN A 48 -17.45 -13.05 -6.09
C GLN A 48 -18.43 -12.14 -6.86
N SER A 49 -19.57 -11.84 -6.24
CA SER A 49 -20.58 -10.93 -6.81
C SER A 49 -20.05 -9.50 -6.92
N LEU A 50 -20.39 -8.81 -8.00
CA LEU A 50 -20.10 -7.39 -8.15
C LEU A 50 -20.96 -6.57 -7.21
N CYS A 51 -20.38 -5.50 -6.65
CA CYS A 51 -21.13 -4.57 -5.81
C CYS A 51 -22.17 -3.80 -6.64
N THR A 52 -23.32 -3.56 -6.03
CA THR A 52 -24.34 -2.65 -6.57
C THR A 52 -23.89 -1.19 -6.48
N THR A 53 -24.47 -0.31 -7.29
CA THR A 53 -24.19 1.13 -7.24
C THR A 53 -24.48 1.74 -5.87
N SER A 54 -25.51 1.26 -5.18
CA SER A 54 -25.86 1.69 -3.81
C SER A 54 -24.78 1.33 -2.80
N GLU A 55 -24.21 0.12 -2.91
CA GLU A 55 -23.09 -0.31 -2.06
C GLU A 55 -21.81 0.48 -2.36
N ILE A 56 -21.53 0.75 -3.64
CA ILE A 56 -20.39 1.57 -4.05
C ILE A 56 -20.52 2.98 -3.48
N LYS A 57 -21.69 3.62 -3.63
CA LYS A 57 -21.97 4.96 -3.07
C LYS A 57 -21.79 4.98 -1.55
N ARG A 58 -22.36 3.99 -0.86
CA ARG A 58 -22.23 3.86 0.60
C ARG A 58 -20.77 3.69 1.03
N HIS A 59 -20.01 2.86 0.32
CA HIS A 59 -18.59 2.67 0.60
C HIS A 59 -17.80 3.97 0.41
N ALA A 60 -18.00 4.67 -0.71
CA ALA A 60 -17.32 5.94 -0.99
C ALA A 60 -17.61 7.00 0.09
N LEU A 61 -18.88 7.18 0.48
CA LEU A 61 -19.27 8.10 1.54
C LEU A 61 -18.63 7.74 2.88
N ASN A 62 -18.63 6.45 3.25
CA ASN A 62 -18.01 6.00 4.49
C ASN A 62 -16.49 6.23 4.48
N SER A 63 -15.81 5.97 3.37
CA SER A 63 -14.37 6.21 3.24
C SER A 63 -14.02 7.70 3.39
N LEU A 64 -14.79 8.60 2.77
CA LEU A 64 -14.61 10.05 2.92
C LEU A 64 -14.89 10.55 4.34
N ASN A 65 -15.88 9.97 5.01
CA ASN A 65 -16.22 10.32 6.40
C ASN A 65 -15.09 9.93 7.37
N ASN A 66 -14.47 8.78 7.16
CA ASN A 66 -13.37 8.29 8.01
C ASN A 66 -12.00 8.90 7.66
N LEU A 67 -11.86 9.58 6.52
CA LEU A 67 -10.61 10.23 6.15
C LEU A 67 -10.37 11.51 6.96
N HIS A 68 -9.17 11.66 7.51
CA HIS A 68 -8.81 12.83 8.31
C HIS A 68 -8.93 14.14 7.49
N PRO A 69 -9.50 15.24 8.03
CA PRO A 69 -9.73 16.50 7.29
C PRO A 69 -8.52 17.05 6.53
N LYS A 70 -7.30 16.95 7.11
CA LYS A 70 -6.04 17.38 6.46
C LYS A 70 -5.78 16.77 5.07
N HIS A 71 -6.32 15.60 4.79
CA HIS A 71 -6.20 14.91 3.50
C HIS A 71 -7.36 15.24 2.54
N LYS A 72 -8.40 15.94 3.01
CA LYS A 72 -9.63 16.28 2.27
C LYS A 72 -9.69 17.72 1.76
N HIS A 73 -8.69 18.54 2.09
CA HIS A 73 -8.69 19.93 1.67
C HIS A 73 -8.66 20.03 0.14
N LEU A 74 -9.52 20.90 -0.42
CA LEU A 74 -9.55 21.15 -1.87
C LEU A 74 -8.28 21.86 -2.37
N GLN A 75 -7.67 22.68 -1.50
CA GLN A 75 -6.42 23.37 -1.79
C GLN A 75 -5.33 22.83 -0.87
N ASN A 76 -4.18 22.48 -1.45
CA ASN A 76 -2.98 22.03 -0.73
C ASN A 76 -3.26 20.92 0.31
N PRO A 77 -3.88 19.78 -0.07
CA PRO A 77 -4.05 18.67 0.85
C PRO A 77 -2.72 18.10 1.32
N VAL A 78 -2.65 17.66 2.56
CA VAL A 78 -1.46 16.96 3.08
C VAL A 78 -1.34 15.60 2.37
N PRO A 79 -0.17 15.26 1.78
CA PRO A 79 0.04 13.96 1.15
C PRO A 79 -0.25 12.82 2.12
N TYR A 80 -0.88 11.75 1.62
CA TYR A 80 -1.07 10.54 2.41
C TYR A 80 0.25 9.74 2.43
N GLN A 81 0.68 9.32 3.62
CA GLN A 81 1.92 8.56 3.76
C GLN A 81 1.76 7.19 3.08
N VAL A 82 2.69 6.85 2.19
CA VAL A 82 2.80 5.49 1.66
C VAL A 82 4.11 4.91 2.14
N ALA A 83 4.10 3.64 2.53
CA ALA A 83 5.28 2.94 2.98
C ALA A 83 5.32 1.52 2.42
N MET A 84 6.50 0.95 2.33
CA MET A 84 6.73 -0.44 1.93
C MET A 84 7.34 -1.25 3.08
N SER A 85 7.10 -2.57 3.07
CA SER A 85 7.78 -3.48 4.00
C SER A 85 9.28 -3.49 3.74
N LEU A 86 10.04 -3.90 4.76
CA LEU A 86 11.49 -4.06 4.63
C LEU A 86 11.84 -5.07 3.54
N LYS A 87 11.16 -6.22 3.49
CA LYS A 87 11.40 -7.25 2.50
C LYS A 87 11.17 -6.75 1.05
N LEU A 88 10.13 -5.95 0.83
CA LEU A 88 9.88 -5.35 -0.47
C LEU A 88 10.96 -4.30 -0.84
N ARG A 89 11.43 -3.53 0.14
CA ARG A 89 12.51 -2.56 -0.05
C ARG A 89 13.83 -3.26 -0.38
N ASP A 90 14.16 -4.34 0.31
CA ASP A 90 15.39 -5.11 0.07
C ASP A 90 15.37 -5.70 -1.35
N LEU A 91 14.25 -6.30 -1.76
CA LEU A 91 14.06 -6.77 -3.13
C LEU A 91 14.29 -5.65 -4.16
N LEU A 92 13.69 -4.48 -3.96
CA LEU A 92 13.85 -3.35 -4.88
C LEU A 92 15.31 -2.88 -4.97
N ASN A 93 16.01 -2.85 -3.83
CA ASN A 93 17.42 -2.49 -3.79
C ASN A 93 18.28 -3.48 -4.60
N ASP A 94 18.02 -4.77 -4.47
CA ASP A 94 18.78 -5.79 -5.18
C ASP A 94 18.53 -5.73 -6.70
N LEU A 95 17.27 -5.61 -7.12
CA LEU A 95 16.92 -5.38 -8.53
C LEU A 95 17.58 -4.11 -9.10
N THR A 96 17.67 -3.05 -8.30
CA THR A 96 18.31 -1.79 -8.71
C THR A 96 19.82 -1.92 -8.84
N LYS A 97 20.49 -2.72 -7.99
CA LYS A 97 21.93 -2.98 -8.13
C LYS A 97 22.22 -3.75 -9.40
N GLU A 98 21.47 -4.83 -9.66
CA GLU A 98 21.66 -5.69 -10.84
C GLU A 98 21.52 -4.90 -12.15
N SER A 99 20.48 -4.07 -12.26
CA SER A 99 20.30 -3.21 -13.45
C SER A 99 21.46 -2.24 -13.70
N LYS A 100 22.06 -1.68 -12.64
CA LYS A 100 23.22 -0.80 -12.75
C LYS A 100 24.48 -1.54 -13.21
N THR A 101 24.66 -2.79 -12.77
CA THR A 101 25.78 -3.65 -13.17
C THR A 101 25.70 -4.04 -14.65
N ILE A 102 24.50 -4.33 -15.16
CA ILE A 102 24.28 -4.64 -16.59
C ILE A 102 24.61 -3.43 -17.49
N ALA A 103 24.29 -2.21 -17.05
CA ALA A 103 24.61 -0.99 -17.78
C ALA A 103 26.11 -0.61 -17.79
N HIS A 104 26.96 -1.27 -17.00
CA HIS A 104 28.40 -0.99 -16.89
C HIS A 104 29.30 -2.14 -17.38
N SER A 105 28.79 -3.08 -18.19
CA SER A 105 29.65 -4.05 -18.86
C SER A 105 30.41 -3.38 -20.01
N PRO A 106 31.75 -3.37 -20.02
CA PRO A 106 32.54 -2.82 -21.13
C PRO A 106 32.55 -3.80 -22.31
N GLU A 107 32.48 -3.25 -23.54
CA GLU A 107 32.89 -3.94 -24.78
C GLU A 107 34.37 -4.30 -24.77
#